data_AF-A0A7Y4QTM5-F1
#
_entry.id   AF-A0A7Y4QTM5-F1
#
_cell.length_a   1.000
_cell.length_b   1.000
_cell.length_c   1.000
_cell.angle_alpha   90.00
_cell.angle_beta   90.00
_cell.angle_gamma   90.00
#
_symmetry.space_group_name_H-M   'P 1'
#
loop_
_entity.id
_entity.type
_entity.pdbx_description
1 polymer ?
#
loop_
_entity_poly.entity_id
_entity_poly.type
_entity_poly.pdbx_seq_one_letter_code
_entity_poly.pdbx_strand_id
1 'polypeptide(L)' 'MIEHHDLSEKPGWLRMTMHPVMDNNEITYILNSIVELSVNHKMWEQDYNYDPHENNFVHKSNPEFEKRIVDSWFE' A
#
# COMPACT_ATOMS: atom_id res chain seq x y z
N MET A 1 6.95 -0.57 -27.24
CA MET A 1 8.25 -0.35 -26.57
C MET A 1 7.91 0.23 -25.20
N ILE A 2 8.40 -0.39 -24.13
CA ILE A 2 8.28 0.16 -22.77
C ILE A 2 9.49 1.08 -22.62
N GLU A 3 9.42 2.26 -23.24
CA GLU A 3 10.48 3.25 -23.08
C GLU A 3 10.15 4.12 -21.86
N HIS A 4 11.15 4.28 -20.98
CA HIS A 4 11.21 5.23 -19.84
C HIS A 4 10.78 4.79 -18.44
N HIS A 5 11.08 3.57 -17.98
CA HIS A 5 11.06 3.25 -16.52
C HIS A 5 9.77 3.68 -15.79
N ASP A 6 8.66 3.79 -16.51
CA ASP A 6 7.37 4.27 -16.02
C ASP A 6 6.49 3.05 -15.82
N LEU A 7 6.14 2.80 -14.57
CA LEU A 7 5.39 1.63 -14.13
C LEU A 7 3.90 1.95 -13.95
N SER A 8 3.41 3.11 -14.39
CA SER A 8 2.00 3.53 -14.27
C SER A 8 1.01 2.57 -14.93
N GLU A 9 1.42 1.90 -16.01
CA GLU A 9 0.61 0.92 -16.75
C GLU A 9 0.71 -0.51 -16.17
N LYS A 10 1.50 -0.69 -15.10
CA LYS A 10 1.66 -2.02 -14.48
C LYS A 10 0.38 -2.36 -13.71
N PRO A 11 -0.28 -3.50 -14.00
CA PRO A 11 -1.46 -3.89 -13.25
C PRO A 11 -1.11 -4.12 -11.77
N GLY A 12 -2.04 -3.74 -10.89
CA GLY A 12 -1.94 -3.96 -9.44
C GLY A 12 -2.43 -5.35 -9.03
N TRP A 13 -1.85 -5.90 -7.95
CA TRP A 13 -2.17 -7.22 -7.42
C TRP A 13 -2.18 -7.11 -5.90
N LEU A 14 -3.24 -7.60 -5.24
CA LEU A 14 -3.26 -7.76 -3.79
C LEU A 14 -2.92 -9.22 -3.46
N ARG A 15 -1.85 -9.45 -2.71
CA ARG A 15 -1.50 -10.77 -2.18
C ARG A 15 -1.71 -10.79 -0.67
N MET A 16 -2.62 -11.63 -0.21
CA MET A 16 -2.89 -11.87 1.20
C MET A 16 -2.56 -13.31 1.55
N THR A 17 -1.89 -13.54 2.68
CA THR A 17 -1.68 -14.87 3.25
C THR A 17 -2.46 -14.95 4.56
N MET A 18 -3.20 -16.05 4.76
CA MET A 18 -3.94 -16.31 6.00
C MET A 18 -3.35 -17.55 6.67
N HIS A 19 -3.25 -17.52 8.00
CA HIS A 19 -2.75 -18.65 8.78
C HIS A 19 -3.88 -19.29 9.59
N PRO A 20 -3.90 -20.62 9.78
CA PRO A 20 -4.93 -21.31 10.58
C PRO A 20 -5.04 -20.91 12.05
N VAL A 21 -4.11 -20.09 12.56
CA VAL A 21 -4.10 -19.60 13.95
C VAL A 21 -4.63 -18.18 14.08
N MET A 22 -5.07 -17.57 12.98
CA MET A 22 -5.71 -16.26 13.00
C MET A 22 -7.10 -16.35 13.64
N ASP A 23 -7.47 -15.32 14.37
CA ASP A 23 -8.78 -15.18 14.98
C ASP A 23 -9.82 -14.67 13.96
N ASN A 24 -11.08 -15.08 14.14
CA ASN A 24 -12.18 -14.64 13.27
C ASN A 24 -12.35 -13.11 13.25
N ASN A 25 -12.02 -12.42 14.35
CA ASN A 25 -12.07 -10.96 14.41
C ASN A 25 -10.99 -10.32 13.53
N GLU A 26 -9.80 -10.92 13.44
CA GLU A 26 -8.73 -10.45 12.55
C GLU A 26 -9.15 -10.58 11.08
N ILE A 27 -9.72 -11.72 10.72
CA ILE A 27 -10.25 -11.94 9.36
C ILE A 27 -11.38 -10.96 9.04
N THR A 28 -12.31 -10.78 9.97
CA THR A 28 -13.44 -9.84 9.81
C THR A 28 -12.95 -8.41 9.65
N TYR A 29 -11.95 -8.00 10.43
CA TYR A 29 -11.32 -6.69 10.31
C TYR A 29 -10.73 -6.49 8.92
N ILE A 30 -9.92 -7.44 8.43
CA ILE A 30 -9.29 -7.38 7.10
C ILE A 30 -10.35 -7.26 5.99
N LEU A 31 -11.40 -8.10 6.05
CA LEU A 31 -12.48 -8.07 5.05
C LEU A 31 -13.21 -6.72 5.03
N ASN A 32 -13.54 -6.19 6.21
CA ASN A 32 -14.18 -4.88 6.33
C ASN A 32 -13.28 -3.76 5.80
N SER A 33 -11.98 -3.80 6.09
CA SER A 33 -11.01 -2.82 5.57
C SER A 33 -10.90 -2.87 4.05
N ILE A 34 -10.94 -4.07 3.43
CA ILE A 34 -10.93 -4.20 1.96
C ILE A 34 -12.20 -3.60 1.36
N VAL A 35 -13.37 -3.86 1.96
CA VAL A 35 -14.64 -3.26 1.53
C VAL A 35 -14.58 -1.75 1.65
N GLU A 36 -14.12 -1.22 2.78
CA GLU A 36 -14.00 0.21 3.01
C GLU A 36 -13.03 0.87 2.03
N LEU A 37 -11.87 0.25 1.78
CA LEU A 37 -10.92 0.70 0.77
C LEU A 37 -11.57 0.75 -0.63
N SER A 38 -12.32 -0.30 -1.01
CA SER A 38 -12.96 -0.33 -2.33
C SER A 38 -13.93 0.85 -2.53
N VAL A 39 -14.63 1.28 -1.48
CA VAL A 39 -15.58 2.39 -1.51
C VAL A 39 -14.87 3.75 -1.46
N ASN A 40 -13.79 3.87 -0.68
CA ASN A 40 -13.18 5.16 -0.35
C ASN A 40 -11.86 5.45 -1.09
N HIS A 41 -11.31 4.51 -1.86
CA HIS A 41 -9.98 4.68 -2.48
C HIS A 41 -9.82 5.97 -3.29
N LYS A 42 -10.88 6.47 -3.96
CA LYS A 42 -10.84 7.75 -4.70
C LYS A 42 -10.70 8.99 -3.83
N MET A 43 -11.16 8.91 -2.60
CA MET A 43 -10.93 9.97 -1.63
C MET A 43 -9.53 9.81 -1.02
N TRP A 44 -9.19 8.60 -0.59
CA TRP A 44 -7.93 8.32 0.09
C TRP A 44 -6.69 8.44 -0.82
N GLU A 45 -6.81 8.20 -2.13
CA GLU A 45 -5.71 8.39 -3.09
C GLU A 45 -5.20 9.84 -3.10
N GLN A 46 -6.04 10.81 -2.72
CA GLN A 46 -5.70 12.23 -2.70
C GLN A 46 -4.69 12.58 -1.61
N ASP A 47 -4.49 11.71 -0.62
CA ASP A 47 -3.50 11.91 0.45
C ASP A 47 -2.11 11.36 0.09
N TYR A 48 -1.97 10.73 -1.08
CA TYR A 48 -0.73 10.12 -1.54
C TYR A 48 -0.21 10.79 -2.81
N ASN A 49 1.11 10.70 -3.01
CA ASN A 49 1.78 10.97 -4.27
C ASN A 49 2.28 9.64 -4.84
N TYR A 50 1.97 9.35 -6.10
CA TYR A 50 2.47 8.18 -6.80
C TYR A 50 3.81 8.51 -7.48
N ASP A 51 4.82 7.68 -7.23
CA ASP A 51 6.08 7.67 -7.97
C ASP A 51 6.04 6.55 -9.02
N PRO A 52 5.90 6.88 -10.32
CA PRO A 52 5.86 5.89 -11.40
C PRO A 52 7.20 5.20 -11.65
N HIS A 53 8.33 5.75 -11.19
CA HIS A 53 9.65 5.15 -11.40
C HIS A 53 9.91 4.00 -10.43
N GLU A 54 9.49 4.17 -9.19
CA GLU A 54 9.61 3.15 -8.14
C GLU A 54 8.34 2.30 -7.99
N ASN A 55 7.25 2.72 -8.63
CA ASN A 55 5.91 2.17 -8.44
C ASN A 55 5.49 2.19 -6.96
N ASN A 56 5.76 3.32 -6.29
CA ASN A 56 5.51 3.50 -4.87
C ASN A 56 4.49 4.62 -4.61
N PHE A 57 3.80 4.55 -3.48
CA PHE A 57 2.84 5.56 -3.03
C PHE A 57 3.31 6.14 -1.70
N VAL A 58 3.60 7.43 -1.68
CA VAL A 58 4.11 8.12 -0.48
C VAL A 58 3.04 9.05 0.07
N HIS A 59 2.71 8.90 1.35
CA HIS A 59 1.73 9.76 2.01
C HIS A 59 2.26 11.20 2.13
N LYS A 60 1.44 12.19 1.77
CA LYS A 60 1.82 13.61 1.72
C LYS A 60 2.28 14.17 3.06
N SER A 61 1.73 13.67 4.17
CA SER A 61 2.09 14.14 5.52
C SER A 61 3.34 13.49 6.11
N ASN A 62 3.87 12.41 5.51
CA ASN A 62 4.96 11.64 6.11
C ASN A 62 5.89 11.00 5.06
N PRO A 63 6.60 11.83 4.27
CA PRO A 63 7.38 11.34 3.14
C PRO A 63 8.59 10.48 3.52
N GLU A 64 9.09 10.60 4.74
CA GLU A 64 10.27 9.84 5.22
C GLU A 64 9.89 8.68 6.16
N PHE A 65 8.62 8.24 6.14
CA PHE A 65 8.13 7.20 7.04
C PHE A 65 8.93 5.91 6.94
N GLU A 66 9.10 5.40 5.72
CA GLU A 66 9.80 4.14 5.46
C GLU A 66 11.27 4.23 5.86
N LYS A 67 11.95 5.32 5.47
CA LYS A 67 13.35 5.57 5.82
C LYS A 67 13.57 5.53 7.33
N ARG A 68 12.71 6.21 8.10
CA ARG A 68 12.78 6.21 9.58
C ARG A 68 12.60 4.81 10.18
N ILE A 69 11.71 3.99 9.61
CA ILE A 69 11.54 2.61 10.06
C ILE A 69 12.80 1.80 9.80
N VAL A 70 13.35 1.90 8.59
CA VAL A 70 14.56 1.16 8.20
C VAL A 70 15.74 1.56 9.07
N ASP A 71 15.95 2.86 9.28
CA ASP A 71 17.02 3.37 10.14
C ASP A 71 16.92 2.77 11.57
N SER A 72 15.70 2.66 12.11
CA SER A 72 15.46 2.07 13.46
C SER A 72 15.77 0.58 13.58
N TRP A 73 15.93 -0.15 12.48
CA TRP A 73 16.30 -1.57 12.51
C TRP A 73 17.80 -1.81 12.69
N PHE A 74 18.62 -0.79 12.41
CA PHE A 74 20.09 -0.86 12.46
C PHE A 74 20.70 -0.13 13.66
N GLU A 75 19.85 0.38 14.57
CA GLU A 75 20.22 0.83 15.91
C GLU A 75 20.25 -0.35 16.90
#